data_AF-A0A0G1HWP0-F1
#
_entry.id   AF-A0A0G1HWP0-F1
#
_cell.length_a   1.000
_cell.length_b   1.000
_cell.length_c   1.000
_cell.angle_alpha   90.00
_cell.angle_beta   90.00
_cell.angle_gamma   90.00
#
_symmetry.space_group_name_H-M   'P 1'
#
loop_
_entity.id
_entity.type
_entity.pdbx_description
1 polymer ?
#
loop_
_entity_poly.entity_id
_entity_poly.type
_entity_poly.pdbx_seq_one_letter_code
_entity_poly.pdbx_strand_id
1 'polypeptide(L)'
;MAKGNRNVRIPTPKLPEHEKLRFSFEYYDKESEDYCLSNWNQKQIRDTLLRLQDINTKTFNDLNRERSTYHFGEVMWEKTIKKAGFPCKALNDLSAFHFALLGVNGQLARVYGAYSTGTFYVVWFDLNHQIWPVELKHT
;
A
#
# COMPACT_ATOMS: atom_id res chain seq x y z
N MET A 1 35.18 1.77 11.32
CA MET A 1 33.84 1.15 11.19
C MET A 1 32.98 2.08 10.35
N ALA A 2 32.63 1.68 9.13
CA ALA A 2 31.98 2.54 8.15
C ALA A 2 30.48 2.72 8.43
N LYS A 3 30.03 3.98 8.54
CA LYS A 3 28.63 4.39 8.61
C LYS A 3 27.95 4.09 7.26
N GLY A 4 27.12 3.06 7.20
CA GLY A 4 26.30 2.75 6.03
C GLY A 4 24.94 3.43 6.08
N ASN A 5 24.89 4.75 5.92
CA ASN A 5 23.61 5.46 5.75
C ASN A 5 23.24 5.42 4.26
N ARG A 6 22.56 4.37 3.81
CA ARG A 6 22.04 4.30 2.43
C ARG A 6 20.58 4.71 2.47
N ASN A 7 20.28 5.92 2.00
CA ASN A 7 18.93 6.32 1.60
C ASN A 7 18.39 5.29 0.62
N VAL A 8 17.58 4.36 1.11
CA VAL A 8 16.88 3.40 0.27
C VAL A 8 15.81 4.18 -0.48
N ARG A 9 16.04 4.44 -1.77
CA ARG A 9 14.99 4.94 -2.63
C ARG A 9 14.03 3.80 -2.93
N ILE A 10 12.81 3.88 -2.38
CA ILE A 10 11.71 3.00 -2.77
C ILE A 10 11.40 3.30 -4.25
N PRO A 11 11.41 2.31 -5.14
CA PRO A 11 11.08 2.52 -6.54
C PRO A 11 9.68 3.14 -6.71
N THR A 12 9.58 4.09 -7.63
CA THR A 12 8.27 4.62 -8.03
C THR A 12 7.62 3.61 -8.97
N PRO A 13 6.37 3.19 -8.70
CA PRO A 13 5.65 2.29 -9.58
C PRO A 13 5.57 2.80 -11.02
N LYS A 14 5.91 1.96 -11.99
CA LYS A 14 5.64 2.24 -13.42
C LYS A 14 4.18 1.88 -13.74
N LEU A 15 3.28 2.80 -13.45
CA LEU A 15 1.83 2.63 -13.63
C LEU A 15 1.32 3.48 -14.80
N PRO A 16 0.30 3.05 -15.57
CA PRO A 16 -0.20 3.77 -16.74
C PRO A 16 -0.75 5.14 -16.38
N GLU A 17 -0.11 6.21 -16.86
CA GLU A 17 -0.35 7.58 -16.35
C GLU A 17 -1.81 8.05 -16.40
N HIS A 18 -2.55 7.64 -17.44
CA HIS A 18 -3.89 8.13 -17.73
C HIS A 18 -5.02 7.19 -17.28
N GLU A 19 -4.70 6.03 -16.71
CA GLU A 19 -5.71 5.11 -16.23
C GLU A 19 -6.18 5.47 -14.82
N LYS A 20 -7.49 5.36 -14.60
CA LYS A 20 -8.07 5.39 -13.27
C LYS A 20 -7.86 4.05 -12.59
N LEU A 21 -7.64 4.11 -11.28
CA LEU A 21 -7.42 2.91 -10.47
C LEU A 21 -8.76 2.33 -10.02
N ARG A 22 -9.05 1.08 -10.39
CA ARG A 22 -10.18 0.30 -9.86
C ARG A 22 -9.73 -0.55 -8.69
N PHE A 23 -10.58 -0.74 -7.68
CA PHE A 23 -10.30 -1.64 -6.57
C PHE A 23 -11.03 -2.98 -6.77
N SER A 24 -10.33 -4.09 -6.56
CA SER A 24 -10.90 -5.44 -6.47
C SER A 24 -10.52 -6.09 -5.15
N PHE A 25 -11.46 -6.83 -4.56
CA PHE A 25 -11.26 -7.61 -3.33
C PHE A 25 -11.16 -9.12 -3.60
N GLU A 26 -11.00 -9.52 -4.88
CA GLU A 26 -10.89 -10.92 -5.30
C GLU A 26 -9.81 -11.71 -4.53
N TYR A 27 -8.71 -11.05 -4.17
CA TYR A 27 -7.58 -11.65 -3.44
C TYR A 27 -7.42 -11.13 -2.02
N TYR A 28 -8.48 -10.59 -1.44
CA TYR A 28 -8.46 -10.16 -0.04
C TYR A 28 -8.12 -11.34 0.87
N ASP A 29 -7.08 -11.18 1.70
CA ASP A 29 -6.61 -12.24 2.60
C ASP A 29 -7.53 -12.38 3.80
N LYS A 30 -8.46 -13.33 3.71
CA LYS A 30 -9.44 -13.62 4.76
C LYS A 30 -8.87 -14.41 5.94
N GLU A 31 -7.69 -14.98 5.80
CA GLU A 31 -7.07 -15.83 6.83
C GLU A 31 -6.17 -15.02 7.78
N SER A 32 -5.75 -13.83 7.36
CA SER A 32 -4.89 -12.97 8.17
C SER A 32 -5.68 -12.13 9.17
N GLU A 33 -5.57 -12.46 10.45
CA GLU A 33 -6.17 -11.69 11.54
C GLU A 33 -5.55 -10.28 11.69
N ASP A 34 -4.24 -10.16 11.42
CA ASP A 34 -3.50 -8.90 11.67
C ASP A 34 -3.71 -7.82 10.59
N TYR A 35 -4.07 -8.22 9.36
CA TYR A 35 -4.10 -7.31 8.20
C TYR A 35 -5.49 -7.18 7.59
N CYS A 36 -6.47 -7.09 8.48
CA CYS A 36 -7.87 -6.89 8.16
C CYS A 36 -8.46 -5.70 8.93
N LEU A 37 -9.69 -5.33 8.59
CA LEU A 37 -10.39 -4.20 9.20
C LEU A 37 -11.04 -4.53 10.56
N SER A 38 -11.00 -5.79 11.02
CA SER A 38 -11.75 -6.25 12.20
C SER A 38 -11.41 -5.49 13.48
N ASN A 39 -10.13 -5.12 13.65
CA ASN A 39 -9.62 -4.41 14.81
C ASN A 39 -9.65 -2.88 14.68
N TRP A 40 -10.23 -2.35 13.59
CA TRP A 40 -10.30 -0.92 13.34
C TRP A 40 -11.59 -0.35 13.93
N ASN A 41 -11.54 0.86 14.47
CA ASN A 41 -12.74 1.54 14.94
C ASN A 41 -13.59 2.09 13.77
N GLN A 42 -14.86 2.40 14.05
CA GLN A 42 -15.81 2.85 13.02
C GLN A 42 -15.34 4.09 12.25
N LYS A 43 -14.68 5.03 12.92
CA LYS A 43 -14.15 6.24 12.27
C LYS A 43 -13.00 5.89 11.31
N GLN A 44 -12.08 5.02 11.72
CA GLN A 44 -10.96 4.57 10.88
C GLN A 44 -11.45 3.85 9.63
N ILE A 45 -12.46 2.98 9.76
CA ILE A 45 -13.08 2.29 8.63
C ILE A 45 -13.73 3.31 7.69
N ARG A 46 -14.55 4.22 8.20
CA ARG A 46 -15.20 5.27 7.39
C ARG A 46 -14.17 6.11 6.63
N ASP A 47 -13.17 6.63 7.32
CA ASP A 47 -12.14 7.50 6.73
C ASP A 47 -11.34 6.75 5.64
N THR A 48 -11.12 5.45 5.84
CA THR A 48 -10.47 4.57 4.85
C THR A 48 -11.31 4.39 3.60
N LEU A 49 -12.62 4.11 3.75
CA LEU A 49 -13.52 3.97 2.62
C LEU A 49 -13.62 5.25 1.81
N LEU A 50 -13.68 6.41 2.49
CA LEU A 50 -13.66 7.73 1.84
C LEU A 50 -12.34 7.96 1.08
N ARG A 51 -11.21 7.56 1.67
CA ARG A 51 -9.91 7.65 0.99
C ARG A 51 -9.83 6.76 -0.24
N LEU A 52 -10.29 5.52 -0.15
CA LEU A 52 -10.34 4.59 -1.30
C LEU A 52 -11.28 5.12 -2.39
N GLN A 53 -12.43 5.67 -2.00
CA GLN A 53 -13.36 6.31 -2.94
C GLN A 53 -12.69 7.46 -3.70
N ASP A 54 -11.98 8.34 -2.99
CA ASP A 54 -11.25 9.45 -3.58
C ASP A 54 -10.14 8.96 -4.54
N ILE A 55 -9.34 7.98 -4.13
CA ILE A 55 -8.29 7.38 -4.99
C ILE A 55 -8.89 6.79 -6.28
N ASN A 56 -10.05 6.12 -6.20
CA ASN A 56 -10.74 5.51 -7.34
C ASN A 56 -11.18 6.54 -8.41
N THR A 57 -11.28 7.82 -8.05
CA THR A 57 -11.65 8.88 -9.02
C THR A 57 -10.45 9.40 -9.82
N LYS A 58 -9.22 9.12 -9.37
CA LYS A 58 -7.98 9.73 -9.84
C LYS A 58 -7.23 8.83 -10.82
N THR A 59 -6.54 9.47 -11.76
CA THR A 59 -5.55 8.79 -12.60
C THR A 59 -4.23 8.63 -11.84
N PHE A 60 -3.32 7.78 -12.33
CA PHE A 60 -1.98 7.70 -11.76
C PHE A 60 -1.19 9.01 -11.84
N ASN A 61 -1.39 9.80 -12.91
CA ASN A 61 -0.79 11.12 -13.02
C ASN A 61 -1.31 12.07 -11.92
N ASP A 62 -2.61 12.05 -11.63
CA ASP A 62 -3.19 12.85 -10.54
C ASP A 62 -2.61 12.42 -9.18
N LEU A 63 -2.56 11.11 -8.92
CA LEU A 63 -1.97 10.56 -7.71
C LEU A 63 -0.49 10.93 -7.57
N ASN A 64 0.29 10.92 -8.66
CA ASN A 64 1.69 11.34 -8.66
C ASN A 64 1.85 12.85 -8.39
N ARG A 65 0.99 13.70 -8.94
CA ARG A 65 0.98 15.15 -8.64
C ARG A 65 0.65 15.42 -7.18
N GLU A 66 -0.22 14.60 -6.60
CA GLU A 66 -0.66 14.69 -5.21
C GLU A 66 0.05 13.68 -4.29
N ARG A 67 1.29 13.29 -4.64
CA ARG A 67 2.03 12.20 -3.96
C ARG A 67 2.26 12.46 -2.48
N SER A 68 2.38 13.73 -2.06
CA SER A 68 2.47 14.14 -0.65
C SER A 68 1.18 13.93 0.13
N THR A 69 0.06 13.67 -0.53
CA THR A 69 -1.26 13.45 0.10
C THR A 69 -1.59 11.97 0.18
N TYR A 70 -1.30 11.21 -0.88
CA TYR A 70 -1.68 9.78 -0.99
C TYR A 70 -0.59 8.82 -0.57
N HIS A 71 0.68 9.25 -0.59
CA HIS A 71 1.86 8.49 -0.22
C HIS A 71 1.80 7.01 -0.61
N PHE A 72 2.33 6.69 -1.79
CA PHE A 72 2.33 5.33 -2.32
C PHE A 72 3.67 4.93 -2.91
N GLY A 73 3.97 3.64 -2.91
CA GLY A 73 5.26 3.13 -3.39
C GLY A 73 5.24 1.63 -3.60
N GLU A 74 6.18 1.13 -4.40
CA GLU A 74 6.35 -0.29 -4.61
C GLU A 74 6.76 -0.99 -3.30
N VAL A 75 6.33 -2.25 -3.15
CA VAL A 75 6.74 -3.08 -2.01
C VAL A 75 8.07 -3.74 -2.31
N MET A 76 9.06 -3.50 -1.47
CA MET A 76 10.34 -4.23 -1.48
C MET A 76 10.24 -5.40 -0.51
N TRP A 77 9.78 -6.57 -0.98
CA TRP A 77 9.47 -7.72 -0.13
C TRP A 77 10.64 -8.17 0.75
N GLU A 78 11.87 -8.07 0.25
CA GLU A 78 13.09 -8.38 0.99
C GLU A 78 13.33 -7.45 2.19
N LYS A 79 12.57 -6.36 2.31
CA LYS A 79 12.62 -5.39 3.42
C LYS A 79 11.41 -5.44 4.34
N THR A 80 10.35 -6.16 3.99
CA THR A 80 9.16 -6.31 4.84
C THR A 80 9.29 -7.52 5.77
N ILE A 81 8.40 -7.69 6.74
CA ILE A 81 8.29 -8.97 7.48
C ILE A 81 7.64 -10.09 6.64
N LYS A 82 7.01 -9.74 5.51
CA LYS A 82 6.37 -10.66 4.56
C LYS A 82 7.30 -10.94 3.38
N LYS A 83 8.46 -11.55 3.64
CA LYS A 83 9.52 -11.81 2.64
C LYS A 83 9.04 -12.62 1.43
N ALA A 84 8.05 -13.49 1.62
CA ALA A 84 7.51 -14.35 0.57
C ALA A 84 6.46 -13.65 -0.32
N GLY A 85 6.15 -12.37 -0.05
CA GLY A 85 5.13 -11.63 -0.78
C GLY A 85 3.70 -11.95 -0.33
N PHE A 86 2.76 -11.76 -1.25
CA PHE A 86 1.34 -12.06 -1.02
C PHE A 86 1.09 -13.57 -0.91
N PRO A 87 0.03 -13.99 -0.19
CA PRO A 87 -0.31 -15.42 -0.05
C PRO A 87 -0.66 -16.05 -1.40
N CYS A 88 -1.36 -15.31 -2.26
CA CYS A 88 -1.61 -15.71 -3.63
C CYS A 88 -0.35 -15.49 -4.49
N LYS A 89 0.29 -16.59 -4.92
CA LYS A 89 1.53 -16.53 -5.71
C LYS A 89 1.37 -15.79 -7.04
N ALA A 90 0.21 -15.88 -7.69
CA ALA A 90 -0.06 -15.20 -8.96
C ALA A 90 0.04 -13.67 -8.85
N LEU A 91 -0.19 -13.11 -7.66
CA LEU A 91 -0.03 -11.67 -7.43
C LEU A 91 1.43 -11.24 -7.29
N ASN A 92 2.34 -12.16 -6.98
CA ASN A 92 3.76 -11.83 -6.82
C ASN A 92 4.49 -11.63 -8.16
N ASP A 93 3.87 -12.08 -9.26
CA ASP A 93 4.32 -11.80 -10.62
C ASP A 93 3.85 -10.42 -11.13
N LEU A 94 3.03 -9.71 -10.34
CA LEU A 94 2.50 -8.38 -10.64
C LEU A 94 3.23 -7.29 -9.85
N SER A 95 3.01 -6.02 -10.23
CA SER A 95 3.53 -4.88 -9.49
C SER A 95 2.83 -4.73 -8.14
N ALA A 96 3.53 -5.07 -7.05
CA ALA A 96 3.08 -4.89 -5.68
C ALA A 96 3.36 -3.47 -5.16
N PHE A 97 2.39 -2.82 -4.54
CA PHE A 97 2.52 -1.47 -3.99
C PHE A 97 1.52 -1.24 -2.86
N HIS A 98 1.68 -0.12 -2.18
CA HIS A 98 0.79 0.29 -1.10
C HIS A 98 0.36 1.75 -1.25
N PHE A 99 -0.80 2.09 -0.69
CA PHE A 99 -1.24 3.47 -0.45
C PHE A 99 -1.37 3.74 1.04
N ALA A 100 -1.05 4.96 1.49
CA ALA A 100 -1.45 5.41 2.81
C ALA A 100 -2.96 5.68 2.84
N LEU A 101 -3.63 5.17 3.87
CA LEU A 101 -5.07 5.33 4.07
C LEU A 101 -5.41 6.41 5.10
N LEU A 102 -4.66 6.43 6.22
CA LEU A 102 -4.94 7.26 7.38
C LEU A 102 -3.66 7.94 7.88
N GLY A 103 -3.81 9.14 8.47
CA GLY A 103 -2.72 9.92 9.07
C GLY A 103 -1.87 10.65 8.03
N VAL A 104 -1.98 11.98 7.97
CA VAL A 104 -1.05 12.81 7.17
C VAL A 104 0.15 13.13 8.07
N ASN A 105 1.37 12.82 7.61
CA ASN A 105 2.65 13.00 8.35
C ASN A 105 2.77 12.26 9.70
N GLY A 106 2.04 11.16 9.83
CA GLY A 106 2.08 10.21 10.97
C GLY A 106 1.28 8.97 10.58
N GLN A 107 1.47 8.56 9.33
CA GLN A 107 0.70 7.55 8.61
C GLN A 107 0.39 6.35 9.51
N LEU A 108 -0.90 6.16 9.77
CA LEU A 108 -1.40 5.15 10.70
C LEU A 108 -1.68 3.85 9.98
N ALA A 109 -2.10 3.91 8.71
CA ALA A 109 -2.57 2.73 8.02
C ALA A 109 -2.23 2.73 6.54
N ARG A 110 -2.01 1.54 5.98
CA ARG A 110 -1.76 1.29 4.57
C ARG A 110 -2.67 0.21 4.03
N VAL A 111 -2.99 0.31 2.75
CA VAL A 111 -3.54 -0.81 1.97
C VAL A 111 -2.45 -1.35 1.06
N TYR A 112 -2.29 -2.67 1.02
CA TYR A 112 -1.36 -3.35 0.12
C TYR A 112 -2.14 -4.13 -0.92
N GLY A 113 -1.57 -4.17 -2.12
CA GLY A 113 -2.14 -4.91 -3.21
C GLY A 113 -1.21 -5.01 -4.41
N ALA A 114 -1.68 -5.72 -5.41
CA ALA A 114 -1.01 -5.87 -6.69
C ALA A 114 -1.81 -5.14 -7.77
N TYR A 115 -1.13 -4.56 -8.77
CA TYR A 115 -1.79 -3.91 -9.90
C TYR A 115 -1.60 -4.67 -11.19
N SER A 116 -2.69 -4.76 -11.93
CA SER A 116 -2.69 -5.20 -13.33
C SER A 116 -3.85 -4.53 -14.07
N THR A 117 -3.59 -4.00 -15.26
CA THR A 117 -4.62 -3.56 -16.22
C THR A 117 -5.70 -2.62 -15.64
N GLY A 118 -5.28 -1.59 -14.93
CA GLY A 118 -6.19 -0.60 -14.32
C GLY A 118 -6.87 -1.07 -13.03
N THR A 119 -6.53 -2.25 -12.51
CA THR A 119 -7.12 -2.82 -11.31
C THR A 119 -6.05 -3.03 -10.24
N PHE A 120 -6.30 -2.51 -9.05
CA PHE A 120 -5.58 -2.80 -7.81
C PHE A 120 -6.34 -3.87 -7.02
N TYR A 121 -5.74 -5.05 -6.94
CA TYR A 121 -6.23 -6.15 -6.14
C TYR A 121 -5.79 -5.96 -4.70
N VAL A 122 -6.73 -5.55 -3.85
CA VAL A 122 -6.52 -5.35 -2.42
C VAL A 122 -6.27 -6.71 -1.77
N VAL A 123 -5.19 -6.80 -1.01
CA VAL A 123 -4.83 -8.02 -0.26
C VAL A 123 -4.90 -7.78 1.24
N TRP A 124 -4.33 -6.67 1.73
CA TRP A 124 -4.15 -6.42 3.16
C TRP A 124 -4.47 -4.98 3.55
N PHE A 125 -5.09 -4.83 4.72
CA PHE A 125 -5.23 -3.56 5.45
C PHE A 125 -4.32 -3.57 6.67
N ASP A 126 -3.19 -2.87 6.58
CA ASP A 126 -2.13 -2.86 7.59
C ASP A 126 -2.26 -1.63 8.48
N LEU A 127 -2.82 -1.83 9.67
CA LEU A 127 -2.86 -0.81 10.72
C LEU A 127 -1.52 -0.78 11.46
N ASN A 128 -1.02 0.42 11.77
CA ASN A 128 0.25 0.69 12.46
C ASN A 128 1.52 0.33 11.68
N HIS A 129 1.42 0.10 10.37
CA HIS A 129 2.56 -0.17 9.49
C HIS A 129 3.40 -1.36 9.99
N GLN A 130 2.76 -2.48 10.26
CA GLN A 130 3.43 -3.65 10.79
C GLN A 130 4.22 -4.39 9.70
N ILE A 131 3.82 -4.26 8.43
CA ILE A 131 4.49 -4.96 7.33
C ILE A 131 5.90 -4.41 7.08
N TRP A 132 6.12 -3.10 7.25
CA TRP A 132 7.47 -2.52 7.21
C TRP A 132 8.09 -2.50 8.61
N PRO A 133 9.22 -3.19 8.85
CA PRO A 133 9.91 -3.13 10.13
C PRO A 133 10.35 -1.70 10.46
N VAL A 134 10.31 -1.38 11.75
CA VAL A 134 10.45 -0.02 12.32
C VAL A 134 11.74 0.69 11.90
N GLU A 135 12.79 -0.06 11.57
CA GLU A 135 14.09 0.43 11.12
C GLU A 135 14.04 1.28 9.84
N LEU A 136 12.95 1.20 9.05
CA LEU A 136 12.75 1.94 7.80
C LEU A 136 11.55 2.92 7.88
N LYS A 137 10.95 3.15 9.05
CA LYS A 137 9.76 4.01 9.21
C LYS A 137 10.03 5.52 9.08
N HIS A 138 11.31 5.94 9.03
CA HIS A 138 11.73 7.35 9.04
C HIS A 138 12.58 7.80 7.85
N THR A 139 12.63 7.02 6.76
CA THR A 139 13.19 7.45 5.47
C THR A 139 12.10 7.80 4.49
#